data_AF-A0A1B7VNQ2-F1
#
_entry.id   AF-A0A1B7VNQ2-F1
#
_cell.length_a   1.000
_cell.length_b   1.000
_cell.length_c   1.000
_cell.angle_alpha   90.00
_cell.angle_beta   90.00
_cell.angle_gamma   90.00
#
_symmetry.space_group_name_H-M   'P 1'
#
loop_
_entity.id
_entity.type
_entity.pdbx_description
1 polymer ?
#
loop_
_entity_poly.entity_id
_entity_poly.type
_entity_poly.pdbx_seq_one_letter_code
_entity_poly.pdbx_strand_id
1 'polypeptide(L)'
;MKLILKIAAFITIIIFVSVSLVSIHKISQSQSLPTREVVQECLNNSQQSCDYSKTSVNTRFIPNQQLNDQQRFLATIANKMPTIPEFNTFEYTLLRSYGTVFINQELGINLPQKVILDNELETKSFQDTISISLVDGTQECYLQKTAVAALNKAKLLAKIDLKSGYTGDCLRNFITNLRFWNKYANSETLTRVKAGKETKILGLVAPPGTSQHLWGLAIDLQVSTPTQRQALNENGWFQTVVNDLPHWTYLGWSENDLPKFGLQQKIVQGIKYWVTPI
;
A
#
# COMPACT_ATOMS: atom_id res chain seq x y z
N MET A 1 10.77 -17.17 55.94
CA MET A 1 12.06 -17.40 55.25
C MET A 1 11.92 -18.10 53.88
N LYS A 2 11.13 -19.19 53.75
CA LYS A 2 11.02 -19.95 52.48
C LYS A 2 10.32 -19.22 51.32
N LEU A 3 9.36 -18.33 51.59
CA LEU A 3 8.62 -17.61 50.54
C LEU A 3 9.45 -16.46 49.92
N ILE A 4 10.19 -15.72 50.75
CA ILE A 4 11.06 -14.63 50.31
C ILE A 4 12.20 -15.16 49.44
N LEU A 5 12.77 -16.34 49.79
CA LEU A 5 13.78 -17.00 48.96
C LEU A 5 13.25 -17.42 47.58
N LYS A 6 11.98 -17.87 47.50
CA LYS A 6 11.34 -18.25 46.23
C LYS A 6 11.06 -17.05 45.34
N ILE A 7 10.63 -15.93 45.91
CA ILE A 7 10.41 -14.67 45.19
C ILE A 7 11.73 -14.11 44.68
N ALA A 8 12.78 -14.12 45.51
CA ALA A 8 14.11 -13.70 45.11
C ALA A 8 14.63 -14.55 43.93
N ALA A 9 14.55 -15.88 44.03
CA ALA A 9 14.96 -16.79 42.96
C ALA A 9 14.19 -16.56 41.65
N PHE A 10 12.88 -16.31 41.72
CA PHE A 10 12.05 -16.04 40.55
C PHE A 10 12.41 -14.72 39.87
N ILE A 11 12.67 -13.66 40.64
CA ILE A 11 13.10 -12.37 40.10
C ILE A 11 14.49 -12.48 39.46
N THR A 12 15.42 -13.24 40.08
CA THR A 12 16.75 -13.47 39.50
C THR A 12 16.67 -14.19 38.15
N ILE A 13 15.78 -15.19 38.02
CA ILE A 13 15.56 -15.89 36.74
C ILE A 13 15.02 -14.95 35.67
N ILE A 14 14.03 -14.10 35.99
CA ILE A 14 13.46 -13.14 35.02
C ILE A 14 14.52 -12.15 34.54
N ILE A 15 15.36 -11.63 35.44
CA ILE A 15 16.46 -10.72 35.08
C ILE A 15 17.48 -11.45 34.19
N PHE A 16 17.82 -12.71 34.50
CA PHE A 16 18.76 -13.47 33.68
C PHE A 16 18.23 -13.75 32.27
N VAL A 17 16.94 -14.10 32.13
CA VAL A 17 16.31 -14.33 30.82
C VAL A 17 16.25 -13.04 29.99
N SER A 18 15.92 -11.92 30.62
CA SER A 18 15.85 -10.61 29.93
C SER A 18 17.24 -10.11 29.48
N VAL A 19 18.29 -10.27 30.30
CA VAL A 19 19.67 -9.91 29.90
C VAL A 19 20.21 -10.83 28.79
N SER A 20 19.84 -12.12 28.80
CA SER A 20 20.22 -13.08 27.76
C SER A 20 19.57 -12.75 26.40
N LEU A 21 18.29 -12.35 26.41
CA LEU A 21 17.57 -11.93 25.20
C LEU A 21 18.15 -10.64 24.58
N VAL A 22 18.55 -9.66 25.40
CA VAL A 22 19.19 -8.41 24.91
C VAL A 22 20.58 -8.68 24.33
N SER A 23 21.32 -9.67 24.86
CA SER A 23 22.65 -10.01 24.38
C SER A 23 22.63 -10.78 23.05
N ILE A 24 21.63 -11.63 22.82
CA ILE A 24 21.44 -12.34 21.54
C ILE A 24 21.05 -11.37 20.41
N HIS A 25 20.26 -10.33 20.73
CA HIS A 25 19.86 -9.32 19.75
C HIS A 25 21.02 -8.43 19.28
N LYS A 26 22.03 -8.21 20.14
CA LYS A 26 23.22 -7.40 19.83
C LYS A 26 24.28 -8.15 19.01
N ILE A 27 24.32 -9.48 19.12
CA ILE A 27 25.24 -10.33 18.33
C ILE A 27 24.70 -10.55 16.91
N SER A 28 23.38 -10.58 16.72
CA SER A 28 22.79 -10.71 15.38
C SER A 28 22.92 -9.46 14.49
N GLN A 29 23.31 -8.31 15.04
CA GLN A 29 23.54 -7.06 14.28
C GLN A 29 25.01 -6.82 13.90
N SER A 30 25.97 -7.64 14.33
CA SER A 30 27.40 -7.46 14.02
C SER A 30 27.98 -8.46 13.02
N GLN A 31 27.16 -9.29 12.37
CA GLN A 31 27.62 -10.21 11.33
C GLN A 31 26.88 -9.99 10.00
N SER A 32 27.37 -9.00 9.25
CA SER A 32 27.25 -8.95 7.79
C SER A 32 28.43 -8.15 7.22
N LEU A 33 29.64 -8.65 7.43
CA LEU A 33 30.78 -8.34 6.56
C LEU A 33 30.56 -9.09 5.24
N PRO A 34 30.55 -8.42 4.06
CA PRO A 34 30.53 -9.13 2.81
C PRO A 34 31.81 -9.94 2.66
N THR A 35 31.63 -11.19 2.27
CA THR A 35 32.63 -12.19 1.93
C THR A 35 33.71 -11.60 1.04
N ARG A 36 34.94 -11.64 1.54
CA ARG A 36 36.17 -11.18 0.91
C ARG A 36 36.64 -12.23 -0.11
N GLU A 37 35.89 -12.45 -1.18
CA GLU A 37 36.26 -13.39 -2.26
C GLU A 37 36.08 -12.83 -3.68
N VAL A 38 35.80 -11.52 -3.85
CA VAL A 38 35.77 -10.86 -5.18
C VAL A 38 36.86 -9.79 -5.34
N VAL A 39 37.78 -9.63 -4.37
CA VAL A 39 38.81 -8.57 -4.39
C VAL A 39 40.21 -9.12 -4.70
N GLN A 40 40.32 -10.13 -5.56
CA GLN A 40 41.65 -10.62 -5.92
C GLN A 40 41.78 -11.07 -7.38
N GLU A 41 41.17 -10.32 -8.31
CA GLU A 41 41.48 -10.46 -9.73
C GLU A 41 41.62 -9.12 -10.48
N CYS A 42 41.93 -8.03 -9.77
CA CYS A 42 42.22 -6.73 -10.39
C CYS A 42 43.62 -6.17 -10.07
N LEU A 43 44.55 -7.00 -9.58
CA LEU A 43 45.88 -6.53 -9.20
C LEU A 43 46.99 -6.80 -10.23
N ASN A 44 46.70 -7.39 -11.39
CA ASN A 44 47.77 -7.83 -12.30
C ASN A 44 47.72 -7.32 -13.74
N ASN A 45 46.89 -6.34 -14.11
CA ASN A 45 47.09 -5.65 -15.39
C ASN A 45 46.67 -4.17 -15.31
N SER A 46 47.69 -3.32 -15.26
CA SER A 46 47.59 -1.87 -15.38
C SER A 46 47.16 -1.49 -16.80
N GLN A 47 45.86 -1.27 -17.02
CA GLN A 47 45.28 -0.33 -18.00
C GLN A 47 43.76 -0.56 -18.14
N GLN A 48 42.98 -0.26 -17.10
CA GLN A 48 41.58 0.11 -17.33
C GLN A 48 41.02 0.92 -16.17
N SER A 49 40.53 2.12 -16.50
CA SER A 49 39.80 2.99 -15.58
C SER A 49 38.60 2.23 -15.02
N CYS A 50 38.59 1.96 -13.72
CA CYS A 50 37.42 1.44 -13.02
C CYS A 50 36.41 2.58 -12.88
N ASP A 51 35.48 2.65 -13.82
CA ASP A 51 34.32 3.53 -13.76
C ASP A 51 33.35 2.98 -12.70
N TYR A 52 33.36 3.58 -11.50
CA TYR A 52 32.36 3.32 -10.46
C TYR A 52 31.06 4.07 -10.76
N SER A 53 30.51 3.86 -11.96
CA SER A 53 29.13 4.19 -12.23
C SER A 53 28.27 3.16 -11.51
N LYS A 54 27.81 3.50 -10.28
CA LYS A 54 26.71 2.81 -9.62
C LYS A 54 25.46 3.00 -10.48
N THR A 55 25.30 2.15 -11.48
CA THR A 55 24.01 1.90 -12.12
C THR A 55 23.16 1.21 -11.06
N SER A 56 22.46 2.00 -10.26
CA SER A 56 21.32 1.55 -9.47
C SER A 56 20.28 1.05 -10.47
N VAL A 57 20.38 -0.22 -10.86
CA VAL A 57 19.32 -0.88 -11.61
C VAL A 57 18.13 -0.89 -10.66
N ASN A 58 17.16 -0.02 -10.92
CA ASN A 58 15.94 0.11 -10.15
C ASN A 58 15.06 -1.11 -10.47
N THR A 59 15.47 -2.28 -9.98
CA THR A 59 14.73 -3.53 -10.17
C THR A 59 13.49 -3.49 -9.29
N ARG A 60 12.31 -3.66 -9.89
CA ARG A 60 11.07 -3.82 -9.13
C ARG A 60 11.22 -5.03 -8.19
N PHE A 61 10.89 -4.84 -6.92
CA PHE A 61 10.90 -5.88 -5.90
C PHE A 61 9.75 -6.86 -6.13
N ILE A 62 10.07 -8.15 -6.21
CA ILE A 62 9.09 -9.24 -6.18
C ILE A 62 9.39 -10.08 -4.94
N PRO A 63 8.43 -10.32 -4.04
CA PRO A 63 8.68 -11.12 -2.85
C PRO A 63 9.02 -12.57 -3.22
N ASN A 64 9.63 -13.32 -2.30
CA ASN A 64 9.95 -14.73 -2.53
C ASN A 64 8.65 -15.53 -2.82
N GLN A 65 8.59 -16.17 -3.98
CA GLN A 65 7.41 -16.90 -4.45
C GLN A 65 7.16 -18.23 -3.71
N GLN A 66 8.09 -18.66 -2.84
CA GLN A 66 7.90 -19.80 -1.93
C GLN A 66 7.11 -19.44 -0.67
N LEU A 67 6.98 -18.14 -0.36
CA LEU A 67 6.17 -17.67 0.75
C LEU A 67 4.68 -17.83 0.44
N ASN A 68 3.83 -17.96 1.46
CA ASN A 68 2.38 -17.92 1.27
C ASN A 68 1.88 -16.50 0.92
N ASP A 69 0.62 -16.39 0.48
CA ASP A 69 0.04 -15.12 0.01
C ASP A 69 0.19 -13.98 1.03
N GLN A 70 -0.16 -14.23 2.29
CA GLN A 70 -0.05 -13.26 3.38
C GLN A 70 1.39 -12.81 3.58
N GLN A 71 2.35 -13.73 3.59
CA GLN A 71 3.77 -13.42 3.74
C GLN A 71 4.29 -12.61 2.55
N ARG A 72 3.88 -12.93 1.30
CA ARG A 72 4.26 -12.16 0.11
C ARG A 72 3.74 -10.73 0.18
N PHE A 73 2.50 -10.54 0.60
CA PHE A 73 1.91 -9.22 0.77
C PHE A 73 2.65 -8.45 1.86
N LEU A 74 2.76 -8.98 3.07
CA LEU A 74 3.42 -8.30 4.20
C LEU A 74 4.89 -7.98 3.92
N ALA A 75 5.64 -8.86 3.24
CA ALA A 75 7.01 -8.58 2.81
C ALA A 75 7.08 -7.41 1.81
N THR A 76 6.09 -7.30 0.92
CA THR A 76 5.99 -6.16 -0.01
C THR A 76 5.68 -4.87 0.74
N ILE A 77 4.71 -4.88 1.66
CA ILE A 77 4.34 -3.71 2.45
C ILE A 77 5.50 -3.24 3.35
N ALA A 78 6.29 -4.15 3.91
CA ALA A 78 7.44 -3.82 4.76
C ALA A 78 8.54 -3.03 4.03
N ASN A 79 8.58 -3.08 2.69
CA ASN A 79 9.47 -2.24 1.88
C ASN A 79 8.93 -0.82 1.67
N LYS A 80 7.67 -0.54 2.01
CA LYS A 80 6.97 0.73 1.78
C LYS A 80 6.61 1.46 3.08
N MET A 81 6.22 0.70 4.10
CA MET A 81 5.82 1.23 5.39
C MET A 81 6.86 0.85 6.46
N PRO A 82 7.31 1.80 7.30
CA PRO A 82 8.28 1.52 8.36
C PRO A 82 7.74 0.58 9.44
N THR A 83 6.44 0.63 9.68
CA THR A 83 5.76 -0.22 10.68
C THR A 83 4.51 -0.82 10.06
N ILE A 84 4.42 -2.15 10.11
CA ILE A 84 3.21 -2.87 9.73
C ILE A 84 2.20 -2.79 10.88
N PRO A 85 0.94 -2.38 10.63
CA PRO A 85 -0.12 -2.41 11.62
C PRO A 85 -0.27 -3.78 12.30
N GLU A 86 -0.47 -3.77 13.62
CA GLU A 86 -0.68 -5.00 14.39
C GLU A 86 -2.06 -5.63 14.10
N PHE A 87 -2.15 -6.95 14.18
CA PHE A 87 -3.42 -7.66 14.00
C PHE A 87 -4.51 -7.15 14.94
N ASN A 88 -5.78 -7.13 14.48
CA ASN A 88 -6.96 -6.62 15.20
C ASN A 88 -6.93 -5.12 15.56
N THR A 89 -6.01 -4.33 15.01
CA THR A 89 -6.07 -2.86 15.11
C THR A 89 -6.98 -2.26 14.05
N PHE A 90 -7.34 -0.99 14.25
CA PHE A 90 -8.07 -0.21 13.25
C PHE A 90 -7.24 -0.05 11.97
N GLU A 91 -5.95 0.26 12.12
CA GLU A 91 -4.97 0.40 11.05
C GLU A 91 -4.86 -0.89 10.24
N TYR A 92 -4.85 -2.05 10.88
CA TYR A 92 -4.84 -3.34 10.18
C TYR A 92 -6.14 -3.60 9.42
N THR A 93 -7.28 -3.21 10.00
CA THR A 93 -8.59 -3.27 9.30
C THR A 93 -8.57 -2.39 8.05
N LEU A 94 -8.00 -1.19 8.13
CA LEU A 94 -7.83 -0.30 6.98
C LEU A 94 -6.84 -0.85 5.95
N LEU A 95 -5.72 -1.43 6.40
CA LEU A 95 -4.75 -2.07 5.51
C LEU A 95 -5.39 -3.23 4.76
N ARG A 96 -6.21 -4.03 5.43
CA ARG A 96 -6.98 -5.11 4.79
C ARG A 96 -7.92 -4.56 3.70
N SER A 97 -8.63 -3.47 3.98
CA SER A 97 -9.63 -2.88 3.06
C SER A 97 -9.04 -2.08 1.91
N TYR A 98 -7.94 -1.36 2.12
CA TYR A 98 -7.41 -0.36 1.19
C TYR A 98 -5.93 -0.56 0.83
N GLY A 99 -5.27 -1.57 1.41
CA GLY A 99 -3.82 -1.72 1.34
C GLY A 99 -3.27 -2.30 0.03
N THR A 100 -4.13 -2.68 -0.91
CA THR A 100 -3.69 -3.18 -2.23
C THR A 100 -2.79 -2.19 -2.95
N VAL A 101 -3.03 -0.88 -2.81
CA VAL A 101 -2.24 0.18 -3.45
C VAL A 101 -0.74 0.11 -3.15
N PHE A 102 -0.36 -0.42 -1.98
CA PHE A 102 1.01 -0.41 -1.51
C PHE A 102 1.91 -1.40 -2.25
N ILE A 103 1.36 -2.25 -3.13
CA ILE A 103 2.18 -3.05 -4.04
C ILE A 103 2.74 -2.21 -5.19
N ASN A 104 2.28 -0.97 -5.37
CA ASN A 104 2.70 -0.12 -6.48
C ASN A 104 4.19 0.24 -6.35
N GLN A 105 4.92 0.06 -7.45
CA GLN A 105 6.36 0.32 -7.56
C GLN A 105 6.70 1.11 -8.82
N GLU A 106 5.69 1.72 -9.46
CA GLU A 106 5.92 2.52 -10.65
C GLU A 106 6.74 3.76 -10.32
N LEU A 107 7.65 4.11 -11.24
CA LEU A 107 8.46 5.30 -11.09
C LEU A 107 7.56 6.54 -11.08
N GLY A 108 7.86 7.45 -10.16
CA GLY A 108 7.07 8.66 -9.97
C GLY A 108 5.79 8.48 -9.16
N ILE A 109 5.49 7.27 -8.66
CA ILE A 109 4.45 7.08 -7.66
C ILE A 109 5.02 7.22 -6.25
N ASN A 110 4.41 8.12 -5.48
CA ASN A 110 4.69 8.33 -4.07
C ASN A 110 3.53 7.78 -3.23
N LEU A 111 3.84 6.86 -2.31
CA LEU A 111 2.86 6.25 -1.40
C LEU A 111 3.00 6.85 0.00
N PRO A 112 1.91 6.96 0.79
CA PRO A 112 2.04 7.34 2.18
C PRO A 112 2.79 6.23 2.95
N GLN A 113 3.46 6.60 4.05
CA GLN A 113 4.16 5.62 4.89
C GLN A 113 3.25 4.97 5.94
N LYS A 114 1.97 5.36 5.99
CA LYS A 114 0.94 4.81 6.87
C LYS A 114 -0.43 4.81 6.18
N VAL A 115 -1.38 4.06 6.74
CA VAL A 115 -2.74 3.89 6.19
C VAL A 115 -3.73 5.00 6.59
N ILE A 116 -3.37 5.85 7.56
CA ILE A 116 -4.20 6.97 8.04
C ILE A 116 -3.40 8.27 7.91
N LEU A 117 -3.95 9.26 7.23
CA LEU A 117 -3.53 10.65 7.29
C LEU A 117 -4.43 11.35 8.30
N ASP A 118 -3.89 11.73 9.46
CA ASP A 118 -4.66 12.01 10.68
C ASP A 118 -5.55 13.25 10.57
N ASN A 119 -5.17 14.20 9.71
CA ASN A 119 -5.86 15.47 9.56
C ASN A 119 -5.58 16.12 8.18
N GLU A 120 -6.15 17.31 7.98
CA GLU A 120 -5.96 18.12 6.78
C GLU A 120 -4.51 18.52 6.56
N LEU A 121 -3.78 18.92 7.60
CA LEU A 121 -2.38 19.36 7.49
C LEU A 121 -1.49 18.21 7.03
N GLU A 122 -1.65 17.02 7.62
CA GLU A 122 -0.90 15.83 7.21
C GLU A 122 -1.29 15.38 5.80
N THR A 123 -2.59 15.38 5.48
CA THR A 123 -3.06 15.05 4.13
C THR A 123 -2.44 15.98 3.09
N LYS A 124 -2.45 17.28 3.36
CA LYS A 124 -1.82 18.28 2.51
C LYS A 124 -0.32 18.06 2.42
N SER A 125 0.36 17.82 3.54
CA SER A 125 1.81 17.57 3.57
C SER A 125 2.19 16.38 2.70
N PHE A 126 1.42 15.29 2.74
CA PHE A 126 1.59 14.16 1.84
C PHE A 126 1.31 14.56 0.38
N GLN A 127 0.22 15.26 0.10
CA GLN A 127 -0.16 15.67 -1.25
C GLN A 127 0.83 16.65 -1.89
N ASP A 128 1.54 17.45 -1.09
CA ASP A 128 2.61 18.32 -1.56
C ASP A 128 3.86 17.51 -2.01
N THR A 129 3.96 16.22 -1.62
CA THR A 129 5.04 15.33 -2.08
C THR A 129 4.74 14.61 -3.41
N ILE A 130 3.48 14.54 -3.83
CA ILE A 130 3.10 13.77 -5.03
C ILE A 130 3.13 14.65 -6.28
N SER A 131 3.60 14.11 -7.40
CA SER A 131 3.51 14.80 -8.69
C SER A 131 2.16 14.51 -9.32
N ILE A 132 1.32 15.53 -9.48
CA ILE A 132 -0.04 15.40 -10.03
C ILE A 132 -0.15 15.95 -11.44
N SER A 133 -1.12 15.44 -12.19
CA SER A 133 -1.55 16.02 -13.47
C SER A 133 -3.07 15.88 -13.65
N LEU A 134 -3.61 16.66 -14.59
CA LEU A 134 -5.02 16.63 -14.97
C LEU A 134 -5.31 15.41 -15.87
N VAL A 135 -6.41 14.72 -15.66
CA VAL A 135 -6.89 13.64 -16.54
C VAL A 135 -7.46 14.23 -17.83
N ASP A 136 -7.12 13.63 -18.97
CA ASP A 136 -7.51 14.16 -20.29
C ASP A 136 -9.04 14.20 -20.43
N GLY A 137 -9.54 15.32 -20.97
CA GLY A 137 -10.97 15.57 -21.15
C GLY A 137 -11.73 15.91 -19.87
N THR A 138 -11.03 16.26 -18.79
CA THR A 138 -11.63 16.73 -17.54
C THR A 138 -11.18 18.15 -17.24
N GLN A 139 -11.91 18.87 -16.37
CA GLN A 139 -11.53 20.23 -15.97
C GLN A 139 -10.78 20.25 -14.65
N GLU A 140 -11.01 19.26 -13.79
CA GLU A 140 -10.62 19.34 -12.39
C GLU A 140 -10.35 17.96 -11.74
N CYS A 141 -10.18 16.90 -12.54
CA CYS A 141 -9.82 15.57 -12.03
C CYS A 141 -8.30 15.40 -12.06
N TYR A 142 -7.67 15.44 -10.87
CA TYR A 142 -6.24 15.25 -10.71
C TYR A 142 -5.93 13.88 -10.09
N LEU A 143 -4.83 13.27 -10.53
CA LEU A 143 -4.23 12.06 -9.95
C LEU A 143 -2.71 12.18 -10.00
N GLN A 144 -1.98 11.22 -9.42
CA GLN A 144 -0.54 11.15 -9.64
C GLN A 144 -0.23 10.98 -11.14
N LYS A 145 0.81 11.67 -11.63
CA LYS A 145 1.12 11.79 -13.06
C LYS A 145 1.22 10.44 -13.78
N THR A 146 1.87 9.46 -13.15
CA THR A 146 1.99 8.11 -13.71
C THR A 146 0.64 7.40 -13.81
N ALA A 147 -0.24 7.58 -12.82
CA ALA A 147 -1.61 7.06 -12.86
C ALA A 147 -2.46 7.74 -13.95
N VAL A 148 -2.34 9.06 -14.13
CA VAL A 148 -2.99 9.79 -15.23
C VAL A 148 -2.56 9.23 -16.58
N ALA A 149 -1.26 9.05 -16.81
CA ALA A 149 -0.76 8.51 -18.07
C ALA A 149 -1.33 7.12 -18.37
N ALA A 150 -1.45 6.26 -17.35
CA ALA A 150 -2.08 4.95 -17.49
C ALA A 150 -3.58 5.03 -17.78
N LEU A 151 -4.31 5.92 -17.10
CA LEU A 151 -5.74 6.11 -17.34
C LEU A 151 -6.02 6.66 -18.74
N ASN A 152 -5.24 7.65 -19.19
CA ASN A 152 -5.39 8.23 -20.52
C ASN A 152 -5.16 7.17 -21.60
N LYS A 153 -4.19 6.26 -21.43
CA LYS A 153 -4.03 5.08 -22.32
C LYS A 153 -5.27 4.19 -22.32
N ALA A 154 -5.85 3.88 -21.17
CA ALA A 154 -7.10 3.11 -21.11
C ALA A 154 -8.25 3.82 -21.84
N LYS A 155 -8.37 5.15 -21.69
CA LYS A 155 -9.40 5.97 -22.35
C LYS A 155 -9.25 6.04 -23.88
N LEU A 156 -8.05 5.81 -24.41
CA LEU A 156 -7.83 5.67 -25.86
C LEU A 156 -8.35 4.33 -26.40
N LEU A 157 -8.38 3.29 -25.56
CA LEU A 157 -8.85 1.95 -25.94
C LEU A 157 -10.38 1.80 -25.81
N ALA A 158 -10.98 2.53 -24.87
CA ALA A 158 -12.42 2.52 -24.65
C ALA A 158 -12.91 3.87 -24.10
N LYS A 159 -14.11 4.29 -24.49
CA LYS A 159 -14.76 5.46 -23.90
C LYS A 159 -15.09 5.16 -22.43
N ILE A 160 -14.39 5.80 -21.50
CA ILE A 160 -14.57 5.63 -20.06
C ILE A 160 -14.82 7.00 -19.45
N ASP A 161 -16.02 7.20 -18.92
CA ASP A 161 -16.45 8.46 -18.32
C ASP A 161 -16.25 8.41 -16.79
N LEU A 162 -16.07 9.59 -16.18
CA LEU A 162 -16.06 9.71 -14.72
C LEU A 162 -17.45 9.39 -14.14
N LYS A 163 -17.50 8.86 -12.91
CA LYS A 163 -18.76 8.51 -12.24
C LYS A 163 -19.75 9.67 -12.19
N SER A 164 -19.32 10.82 -11.69
CA SER A 164 -20.14 12.02 -11.52
C SER A 164 -19.77 13.14 -12.48
N GLY A 165 -18.56 13.11 -13.06
CA GLY A 165 -18.09 14.13 -14.01
C GLY A 165 -17.33 15.29 -13.36
N TYR A 166 -17.09 15.26 -12.05
CA TYR A 166 -16.52 16.36 -11.27
C TYR A 166 -15.34 15.91 -10.37
N THR A 167 -14.66 16.88 -9.75
CA THR A 167 -13.52 16.71 -8.81
C THR A 167 -13.66 15.56 -7.82
N GLY A 168 -14.88 15.34 -7.32
CA GLY A 168 -15.16 14.33 -6.32
C GLY A 168 -14.77 12.91 -6.74
N ASP A 169 -14.61 12.63 -8.02
CA ASP A 169 -14.25 11.31 -8.53
C ASP A 169 -12.74 10.99 -8.43
N CYS A 170 -11.87 11.98 -8.17
CA CYS A 170 -10.41 11.82 -8.30
C CYS A 170 -9.68 12.17 -6.99
N LEU A 171 -8.53 12.86 -7.02
CA LEU A 171 -7.82 13.30 -5.81
C LEU A 171 -8.75 14.10 -4.89
N ARG A 172 -8.88 13.67 -3.63
CA ARG A 172 -9.68 14.35 -2.61
C ARG A 172 -8.77 14.94 -1.52
N ASN A 173 -9.20 16.03 -0.91
CA ASN A 173 -8.61 16.49 0.36
C ASN A 173 -9.31 15.86 1.57
N PHE A 174 -8.72 16.04 2.75
CA PHE A 174 -9.24 15.48 4.01
C PHE A 174 -10.69 15.91 4.29
N ILE A 175 -10.98 17.20 4.11
CA ILE A 175 -12.31 17.78 4.36
C ILE A 175 -13.38 17.15 3.46
N THR A 176 -13.05 16.90 2.19
CA THR A 176 -13.95 16.22 1.25
C THR A 176 -14.20 14.78 1.67
N ASN A 177 -13.16 14.05 2.08
CA ASN A 177 -13.31 12.69 2.60
C ASN A 177 -14.17 12.67 3.87
N LEU A 178 -13.97 13.61 4.81
CA LEU A 178 -14.79 13.76 6.01
C LEU A 178 -16.26 14.06 5.67
N ARG A 179 -16.51 14.97 4.71
CA ARG A 179 -17.87 15.27 4.24
C ARG A 179 -18.56 14.03 3.67
N PHE A 180 -17.84 13.21 2.89
CA PHE A 180 -18.38 11.96 2.37
C PHE A 180 -18.64 10.94 3.48
N TRP A 181 -17.73 10.81 4.44
CA TRP A 181 -17.97 9.99 5.63
C TRP A 181 -19.28 10.38 6.32
N ASN A 182 -19.44 11.67 6.62
CA ASN A 182 -20.63 12.20 7.30
C ASN A 182 -21.94 12.08 6.50
N LYS A 183 -21.86 11.83 5.18
CA LYS A 183 -23.04 11.57 4.35
C LYS A 183 -23.60 10.16 4.56
N TYR A 184 -22.76 9.19 4.88
CA TYR A 184 -23.14 7.77 4.95
C TYR A 184 -22.96 7.15 6.35
N ALA A 185 -22.19 7.81 7.22
CA ALA A 185 -21.78 7.32 8.52
C ALA A 185 -21.64 8.47 9.51
N ASN A 186 -21.39 8.15 10.78
CA ASN A 186 -21.23 9.13 11.85
C ASN A 186 -20.13 8.69 12.85
N SER A 187 -20.02 9.38 13.98
CA SER A 187 -19.03 9.09 15.03
C SER A 187 -19.24 7.73 15.71
N GLU A 188 -20.49 7.27 15.85
CA GLU A 188 -20.81 5.95 16.40
C GLU A 188 -20.34 4.85 15.45
N THR A 189 -20.66 4.97 14.16
CA THR A 189 -20.15 4.08 13.12
C THR A 189 -18.62 4.05 13.14
N LEU A 190 -17.95 5.21 13.24
CA LEU A 190 -16.49 5.29 13.29
C LEU A 190 -15.94 4.55 14.52
N THR A 191 -16.59 4.68 15.67
CA THR A 191 -16.20 3.98 16.90
C THR A 191 -16.32 2.46 16.73
N ARG A 192 -17.39 2.00 16.09
CA ARG A 192 -17.59 0.57 15.79
C ARG A 192 -16.57 0.04 14.78
N VAL A 193 -16.24 0.81 13.76
CA VAL A 193 -15.18 0.48 12.79
C VAL A 193 -13.83 0.38 13.48
N LYS A 194 -13.47 1.36 14.32
CA LYS A 194 -12.23 1.34 15.11
C LYS A 194 -12.12 0.14 16.02
N ALA A 195 -13.25 -0.32 16.56
CA ALA A 195 -13.34 -1.53 17.37
C ALA A 195 -13.43 -2.84 16.54
N GLY A 196 -13.34 -2.78 15.20
CA GLY A 196 -13.47 -3.94 14.32
C GLY A 196 -14.88 -4.55 14.25
N LYS A 197 -15.89 -3.88 14.81
CA LYS A 197 -17.28 -4.37 14.93
C LYS A 197 -18.17 -4.04 13.72
N GLU A 198 -17.68 -3.23 12.79
CA GLU A 198 -18.39 -2.83 11.58
C GLU A 198 -17.41 -2.55 10.45
N THR A 199 -17.35 -3.43 9.45
CA THR A 199 -16.42 -3.30 8.31
C THR A 199 -17.13 -3.18 6.97
N LYS A 200 -18.44 -3.47 6.90
CA LYS A 200 -19.22 -3.36 5.66
C LYS A 200 -19.27 -1.93 5.13
N ILE A 201 -19.32 -0.94 6.02
CA ILE A 201 -19.32 0.48 5.66
C ILE A 201 -18.07 0.89 4.88
N LEU A 202 -16.94 0.17 5.06
CA LEU A 202 -15.68 0.44 4.34
C LEU A 202 -15.77 0.13 2.84
N GLY A 203 -16.74 -0.68 2.41
CA GLY A 203 -17.04 -0.88 0.99
C GLY A 203 -17.96 0.19 0.38
N LEU A 204 -18.38 1.18 1.17
CA LEU A 204 -19.26 2.27 0.75
C LEU A 204 -18.61 3.64 0.93
N VAL A 205 -17.92 3.85 2.05
CA VAL A 205 -17.20 5.08 2.33
C VAL A 205 -15.99 4.83 3.25
N ALA A 206 -14.88 5.46 2.91
CA ALA A 206 -13.67 5.40 3.72
C ALA A 206 -13.74 6.38 4.91
N PRO A 207 -13.36 5.96 6.13
CA PRO A 207 -13.16 6.86 7.26
C PRO A 207 -12.28 8.07 6.91
N PRO A 208 -12.45 9.21 7.59
CA PRO A 208 -11.63 10.39 7.34
C PRO A 208 -10.14 10.06 7.43
N GLY A 209 -9.36 10.45 6.42
CA GLY A 209 -7.91 10.22 6.38
C GLY A 209 -7.47 8.89 5.79
N THR A 210 -8.41 8.03 5.36
CA THR A 210 -8.09 6.62 5.01
C THR A 210 -8.40 6.26 3.56
N SER A 211 -8.96 7.19 2.78
CA SER A 211 -9.37 6.94 1.40
C SER A 211 -8.18 6.90 0.45
N GLN A 212 -8.17 5.92 -0.47
CA GLN A 212 -7.21 5.86 -1.57
C GLN A 212 -7.26 7.10 -2.50
N HIS A 213 -8.38 7.83 -2.52
CA HIS A 213 -8.50 9.11 -3.22
C HIS A 213 -7.61 10.20 -2.61
N LEU A 214 -7.28 10.14 -1.32
CA LEU A 214 -6.32 11.08 -0.71
C LEU A 214 -4.92 10.89 -1.30
N TRP A 215 -4.65 9.68 -1.82
CA TRP A 215 -3.33 9.28 -2.31
C TRP A 215 -3.15 9.58 -3.81
N GLY A 216 -4.18 10.08 -4.49
CA GLY A 216 -4.13 10.35 -5.93
C GLY A 216 -3.97 9.09 -6.79
N LEU A 217 -4.36 7.94 -6.25
CA LEU A 217 -4.22 6.62 -6.87
C LEU A 217 -5.57 5.90 -7.03
N ALA A 218 -6.66 6.57 -6.70
CA ALA A 218 -8.00 6.06 -6.93
C ALA A 218 -8.85 7.02 -7.74
N ILE A 219 -9.77 6.45 -8.50
CA ILE A 219 -10.71 7.17 -9.35
C ILE A 219 -12.07 6.47 -9.42
N ASP A 220 -13.14 7.26 -9.42
CA ASP A 220 -14.50 6.77 -9.58
C ASP A 220 -14.96 6.90 -11.05
N LEU A 221 -15.30 5.78 -11.69
CA LEU A 221 -15.59 5.69 -13.13
C LEU A 221 -16.94 5.02 -13.42
N GLN A 222 -17.55 5.38 -14.55
CA GLN A 222 -18.69 4.65 -15.13
C GLN A 222 -18.18 3.53 -16.03
N VAL A 223 -18.08 2.32 -15.49
CA VAL A 223 -17.66 1.13 -16.24
C VAL A 223 -18.82 0.15 -16.32
N SER A 224 -19.34 -0.05 -17.51
CA SER A 224 -20.51 -0.90 -17.78
C SER A 224 -20.24 -2.05 -18.76
N THR A 225 -19.09 -2.04 -19.44
CA THR A 225 -18.76 -3.04 -20.47
C THR A 225 -17.49 -3.84 -20.17
N PRO A 226 -17.38 -5.09 -20.65
CA PRO A 226 -16.15 -5.87 -20.56
C PRO A 226 -14.95 -5.18 -21.22
N THR A 227 -15.15 -4.50 -22.36
CA THR A 227 -14.07 -3.80 -23.08
C THR A 227 -13.48 -2.65 -22.26
N GLN A 228 -14.32 -1.84 -21.59
CA GLN A 228 -13.82 -0.78 -20.70
C GLN A 228 -13.00 -1.35 -19.53
N ARG A 229 -13.48 -2.44 -18.93
CA ARG A 229 -12.79 -3.15 -17.84
C ARG A 229 -11.45 -3.72 -18.30
N GLN A 230 -11.43 -4.34 -19.47
CA GLN A 230 -10.19 -4.85 -20.07
C GLN A 230 -9.19 -3.71 -20.30
N ALA A 231 -9.62 -2.60 -20.90
CA ALA A 231 -8.77 -1.43 -21.12
C ALA A 231 -8.16 -0.89 -19.82
N LEU A 232 -8.92 -0.87 -18.72
CA LEU A 232 -8.43 -0.48 -17.40
C LEU A 232 -7.42 -1.50 -16.83
N ASN A 233 -7.75 -2.79 -16.83
CA ASN A 233 -6.89 -3.85 -16.31
C ASN A 233 -5.55 -3.93 -17.07
N GLU A 234 -5.56 -3.81 -18.40
CA GLU A 234 -4.36 -3.79 -19.25
C GLU A 234 -3.45 -2.59 -18.96
N ASN A 235 -4.02 -1.52 -18.39
CA ASN A 235 -3.29 -0.33 -17.97
C ASN A 235 -3.14 -0.24 -16.44
N GLY A 236 -3.25 -1.36 -15.72
CA GLY A 236 -2.91 -1.45 -14.29
C GLY A 236 -3.93 -0.85 -13.33
N TRP A 237 -5.16 -0.58 -13.79
CA TRP A 237 -6.29 -0.13 -12.97
C TRP A 237 -7.17 -1.32 -12.59
N PHE A 238 -7.47 -1.47 -11.30
CA PHE A 238 -8.27 -2.60 -10.80
C PHE A 238 -9.28 -2.16 -9.76
N GLN A 239 -10.38 -2.89 -9.65
CA GLN A 239 -11.28 -2.75 -8.50
C GLN A 239 -10.68 -3.48 -7.30
N THR A 240 -10.42 -2.74 -6.22
CA THR A 240 -9.78 -3.31 -5.02
C THR A 240 -10.60 -3.17 -3.75
N VAL A 241 -11.61 -2.29 -3.76
CA VAL A 241 -12.56 -2.09 -2.66
C VAL A 241 -13.85 -2.82 -2.98
N VAL A 242 -14.11 -3.92 -2.26
CA VAL A 242 -15.26 -4.78 -2.53
C VAL A 242 -16.57 -4.02 -2.29
N ASN A 243 -17.52 -4.17 -3.21
CA ASN A 243 -18.83 -3.49 -3.27
C ASN A 243 -18.80 -2.00 -3.67
N ASP A 244 -17.62 -1.38 -3.80
CA ASP A 244 -17.50 -0.03 -4.34
C ASP A 244 -17.36 -0.10 -5.87
N LEU A 245 -18.49 -0.33 -6.54
CA LEU A 245 -18.54 -0.57 -8.00
C LEU A 245 -17.86 0.50 -8.87
N PRO A 246 -18.01 1.81 -8.61
CA PRO A 246 -17.35 2.82 -9.44
C PRO A 246 -15.86 2.96 -9.12
N HIS A 247 -15.37 2.42 -8.01
CA HIS A 247 -14.02 2.71 -7.51
C HIS A 247 -12.95 1.84 -8.17
N TRP A 248 -11.93 2.51 -8.70
CA TRP A 248 -10.75 1.89 -9.32
C TRP A 248 -9.48 2.42 -8.68
N THR A 249 -8.51 1.51 -8.50
CA THR A 249 -7.21 1.80 -7.89
C THR A 249 -6.10 1.50 -8.90
N TYR A 250 -5.14 2.41 -9.04
CA TYR A 250 -3.97 2.20 -9.87
C TYR A 250 -2.89 1.42 -9.12
N LEU A 251 -2.63 0.19 -9.56
CA LEU A 251 -1.62 -0.70 -8.96
C LEU A 251 -0.30 -0.72 -9.74
N GLY A 252 -0.31 -0.32 -11.03
CA GLY A 252 0.91 -0.27 -11.85
C GLY A 252 1.50 -1.65 -12.19
N TRP A 253 0.67 -2.69 -12.13
CA TRP A 253 1.05 -4.07 -12.44
C TRP A 253 0.09 -4.70 -13.43
N SER A 254 0.55 -5.71 -14.18
CA SER A 254 -0.35 -6.52 -14.98
C SER A 254 -1.21 -7.39 -14.08
N GLU A 255 -2.41 -7.78 -14.55
CA GLU A 255 -3.32 -8.64 -13.78
C GLU A 255 -2.65 -9.97 -13.38
N ASN A 256 -1.80 -10.52 -14.26
CA ASN A 256 -1.06 -11.77 -14.03
C ASN A 256 0.03 -11.63 -12.95
N ASP A 257 0.47 -10.42 -12.63
CA ASP A 257 1.48 -10.17 -11.61
C ASP A 257 0.89 -9.97 -10.21
N LEU A 258 -0.40 -9.62 -10.09
CA LEU A 258 -1.03 -9.34 -8.80
C LEU A 258 -0.90 -10.51 -7.77
N PRO A 259 -1.07 -11.79 -8.16
CA PRO A 259 -0.84 -12.92 -7.26
C PRO A 259 0.60 -13.05 -6.74
N LYS A 260 1.59 -12.50 -7.45
CA LYS A 260 3.01 -12.53 -7.03
C LYS A 260 3.21 -11.75 -5.74
N PHE A 261 2.35 -10.77 -5.46
CA PHE A 261 2.31 -9.99 -4.22
C PHE A 261 1.34 -10.55 -3.18
N GLY A 262 0.74 -11.71 -3.44
CA GLY A 262 -0.24 -12.33 -2.57
C GLY A 262 -1.65 -11.74 -2.70
N LEU A 263 -1.92 -10.85 -3.66
CA LEU A 263 -3.30 -10.38 -3.86
C LEU A 263 -4.19 -11.53 -4.33
N GLN A 264 -5.43 -11.55 -3.84
CA GLN A 264 -6.38 -12.60 -4.10
C GLN A 264 -7.53 -12.08 -4.95
N GLN A 265 -7.96 -12.91 -5.91
CA GLN A 265 -9.14 -12.61 -6.71
C GLN A 265 -10.41 -12.96 -5.91
N LYS A 266 -11.33 -12.00 -5.82
CA LYS A 266 -12.66 -12.19 -5.23
C LYS A 266 -13.74 -11.78 -6.21
N ILE A 267 -14.70 -12.66 -6.48
CA ILE A 267 -15.82 -12.37 -7.37
C ILE A 267 -17.08 -12.12 -6.53
N VAL A 268 -17.70 -10.96 -6.71
CA VAL A 268 -18.97 -10.59 -6.07
C VAL A 268 -19.92 -10.10 -7.15
N GLN A 269 -21.09 -10.74 -7.30
CA GLN A 269 -22.11 -10.38 -8.30
C GLN A 269 -21.53 -10.28 -9.74
N GLY A 270 -20.60 -11.18 -10.09
CA GLY A 270 -19.94 -11.19 -11.41
C GLY A 270 -18.82 -10.16 -11.58
N ILE A 271 -18.58 -9.29 -10.58
CA ILE A 271 -17.50 -8.31 -10.59
C ILE A 271 -16.27 -8.89 -9.92
N LYS A 272 -15.13 -8.80 -10.60
CA LYS A 272 -13.83 -9.23 -10.13
C LYS A 272 -13.16 -8.11 -9.33
N TYR A 273 -12.77 -8.43 -8.10
CA TYR A 273 -11.99 -7.58 -7.21
C TYR A 273 -10.63 -8.23 -6.91
N TRP A 274 -9.60 -7.42 -6.76
CA TRP A 274 -8.29 -7.82 -6.24
C TRP A 274 -8.15 -7.32 -4.82
N VAL A 275 -8.08 -8.22 -3.85
CA VAL A 275 -8.07 -7.90 -2.42
C VAL A 275 -6.79 -8.34 -1.75
N THR A 276 -6.49 -7.77 -0.59
CA THR A 276 -5.35 -8.19 0.24
C THR A 276 -5.59 -9.60 0.80
N PRO A 277 -4.54 -10.40 1.05
CA PRO A 277 -4.65 -11.74 1.63
C PRO A 277 -4.75 -11.77 3.16
N ILE A 278 -4.86 -10.60 3.79
CA ILE A 278 -4.82 -10.44 5.25
C ILE A 278 -6.17 -10.14 5.84
#